data_AF-A0A941P3Z3-F1
#
_entry.id   AF-A0A941P3Z3-F1
#
_cell.length_a   1.000
_cell.length_b   1.000
_cell.length_c   1.000
_cell.angle_alpha   90.00
_cell.angle_beta   90.00
_cell.angle_gamma   90.00
#
_symmetry.space_group_name_H-M   'P 1'
#
loop_
_entity.id
_entity.type
_entity.pdbx_description
1 polymer ?
#
loop_
_entity_poly.entity_id
_entity_poly.type
_entity_poly.pdbx_seq_one_letter_code
_entity_poly.pdbx_strand_id
1 'polypeptide(L)' 'MSLHKVSAGENAPEAFNVIIEIPMNADPIKYEVDKASGAIFVDRFMSTSMNYPTNY' A
#
# COMPACT_ATOMS: atom_id res chain seq x y z
N MET A 1 -14.75 -5.05 -0.74
CA MET A 1 -14.60 -4.15 0.42
C MET A 1 -14.28 -2.77 -0.10
N SER A 2 -14.87 -1.70 0.46
CA SER A 2 -14.51 -0.33 0.07
C SER A 2 -13.50 0.21 1.08
N LEU A 3 -12.33 0.64 0.60
CA LEU A 3 -11.26 1.20 1.43
C LEU A 3 -11.72 2.46 2.17
N HIS A 4 -12.70 3.19 1.61
CA HIS A 4 -13.36 4.34 2.23
C HIS A 4 -14.09 4.03 3.54
N LYS A 5 -14.33 2.74 3.85
CA LYS A 5 -14.94 2.31 5.12
C LYS A 5 -13.91 2.00 6.20
N VAL A 6 -12.62 2.01 5.88
CA VAL A 6 -11.55 1.79 6.85
C VAL A 6 -11.30 3.13 7.57
N SER A 7 -11.52 3.15 8.88
CA SER A 7 -11.17 4.33 9.70
C SER A 7 -9.65 4.45 9.81
N ALA A 8 -9.17 5.64 10.16
CA ALA A 8 -7.74 5.86 10.43
C ALA A 8 -7.20 4.99 11.58
N GLY A 9 -8.07 4.41 12.42
CA GLY A 9 -7.72 3.66 13.63
C GLY A 9 -8.34 4.30 14.87
N GLU A 10 -8.69 3.48 15.86
CA GLU A 10 -9.41 3.95 17.05
C GLU A 10 -8.53 4.75 18.03
N ASN A 11 -7.21 4.57 17.97
CA ASN A 11 -6.25 5.16 18.91
C ASN A 11 -5.13 5.92 18.17
N ALA A 12 -5.49 6.62 17.10
CA ALA A 12 -4.55 7.44 16.36
C ALA A 12 -4.22 8.71 17.17
N PRO A 13 -2.93 9.13 17.24
CA PRO A 13 -1.80 8.69 16.42
C PRO A 13 -0.97 7.52 16.98
N GLU A 14 -1.22 7.04 18.19
CA GLU A 14 -0.41 5.99 18.84
C GLU A 14 -0.51 4.63 18.14
N ALA A 15 -1.70 4.31 17.59
CA ALA A 15 -1.94 3.12 16.78
C ALA A 15 -2.99 3.42 15.70
N PHE A 16 -2.68 3.11 14.44
CA PHE A 16 -3.51 3.45 13.29
C PHE A 16 -3.50 2.34 12.23
N ASN A 17 -4.51 2.33 11.38
CA ASN A 17 -4.64 1.38 10.29
C ASN A 17 -3.81 1.83 9.08
N VAL A 18 -3.17 0.88 8.40
CA VAL A 18 -2.46 1.11 7.13
C VAL A 18 -2.93 0.08 6.12
N ILE A 19 -3.22 0.53 4.90
CA ILE A 19 -3.51 -0.34 3.75
C ILE A 19 -2.18 -0.54 3.03
N ILE A 20 -1.70 -1.79 3.02
CA ILE A 20 -0.44 -2.15 2.38
C ILE A 20 -0.65 -2.29 0.88
N GLU A 21 0.13 -1.56 0.10
CA GLU A 21 0.15 -1.58 -1.36
C GLU A 21 1.26 -2.51 -1.88
N ILE A 22 2.40 -2.56 -1.18
CA ILE A 22 3.59 -3.34 -1.58
C ILE A 22 4.05 -4.18 -0.38
N PRO A 23 3.94 -5.52 -0.46
CA PRO A 23 4.46 -6.40 0.59
C PRO A 23 5.99 -6.31 0.69
N MET A 24 6.50 -6.44 1.91
CA MET A 24 7.93 -6.54 2.18
C MET A 24 8.56 -7.67 1.35
N ASN A 25 9.73 -7.40 0.77
CA ASN A 25 10.49 -8.33 -0.07
C ASN A 25 9.73 -8.88 -1.30
N ALA A 26 8.63 -8.22 -1.72
CA ALA A 26 7.94 -8.56 -2.97
C ALA A 26 8.79 -8.25 -4.21
N ASP A 27 8.34 -8.76 -5.36
CA ASP A 27 8.90 -8.42 -6.67
C ASP A 27 8.99 -6.90 -6.88
N PRO A 28 9.96 -6.40 -7.68
CA PRO A 28 10.24 -4.97 -7.85
C PRO A 28 9.17 -4.26 -8.70
N ILE A 29 7.94 -4.22 -8.19
CA ILE A 29 6.78 -3.58 -8.80
C ILE A 29 6.20 -2.62 -7.76
N LYS A 30 6.09 -1.36 -8.16
CA LYS A 30 5.39 -0.36 -7.36
C LYS A 30 3.92 -0.40 -7.73
N TYR A 31 3.11 -0.84 -6.78
CA TYR A 31 1.66 -0.78 -6.84
C TYR A 31 1.16 0.50 -6.18
N GLU A 32 -0.01 0.97 -6.62
CA GLU A 32 -0.78 2.01 -5.94
C GLU A 32 -2.27 1.70 -6.01
N VAL A 33 -3.00 2.07 -4.98
CA VAL A 33 -4.47 2.05 -4.98
C VAL A 33 -4.99 3.29 -5.72
N ASP A 34 -5.80 3.06 -6.75
CA ASP A 34 -6.56 4.13 -7.37
C ASP A 34 -7.69 4.59 -6.42
N LYS A 35 -7.72 5.89 -6.10
CA LYS A 35 -8.66 6.45 -5.12
C LYS A 35 -10.11 6.41 -5.59
N ALA A 36 -10.34 6.48 -6.90
CA ALA A 36 -11.69 6.48 -7.47
C ALA A 36 -12.31 5.08 -7.46
N SER A 37 -11.58 4.07 -7.91
CA SER A 37 -12.07 2.70 -8.03
C SER A 37 -11.82 1.84 -6.79
N GLY A 38 -10.81 2.18 -5.98
CA GLY A 38 -10.31 1.35 -4.88
C GLY A 38 -9.57 0.09 -5.32
N ALA A 39 -9.21 -0.02 -6.60
CA ALA A 39 -8.44 -1.14 -7.15
C ALA A 39 -6.93 -0.86 -7.10
N ILE A 40 -6.13 -1.94 -7.04
CA ILE A 40 -4.67 -1.87 -7.13
C ILE A 40 -4.24 -1.81 -8.59
N PHE A 41 -3.38 -0.85 -8.92
CA PHE A 41 -2.77 -0.68 -10.23
C PHE A 41 -1.25 -0.77 -10.14
N VAL A 42 -0.63 -1.23 -11.23
CA VAL A 42 0.81 -1.09 -11.43
C VAL A 42 1.09 0.36 -11.78
N ASP A 43 1.77 1.08 -10.89
CA ASP A 43 2.34 2.39 -11.21
C ASP A 43 3.56 2.19 -12.12
N ARG A 44 4.50 1.35 -11.69
CA ARG A 44 5.70 1.05 -12.48
C ARG A 44 6.43 -0.21 -12.04
N PHE A 45 7.24 -0.75 -12.96
CA PHE A 45 8.33 -1.66 -12.64
C PHE A 45 9.54 -0.87 -12.14
N MET A 46 10.20 -1.32 -11.07
CA MET A 46 11.38 -0.64 -10.54
C MET A 46 12.58 -0.91 -11.45
N SER A 47 13.34 0.14 -11.77
CA SER A 47 14.54 0.06 -12.62
C SER A 47 15.80 -0.34 -11.84
N THR A 48 15.78 -0.18 -10.51
CA THR A 48 16.87 -0.60 -9.63
C THR A 48 16.59 -1.98 -9.06
N SER A 49 17.65 -2.78 -8.85
CA SER A 49 17.56 -4.10 -8.22
C SER A 49 17.42 -3.97 -6.70
N MET A 50 16.31 -3.40 -6.25
CA MET A 50 15.97 -3.19 -4.86
C MET A 50 14.54 -3.69 -4.59
N ASN A 51 14.28 -4.09 -3.34
CA ASN A 51 12.98 -4.50 -2.85
C ASN A 51 12.63 -3.66 -1.62
N TYR A 52 11.34 -3.53 -1.32
CA TYR A 52 10.89 -2.80 -0.14
C TYR A 52 11.23 -3.59 1.13
N PRO A 53 11.99 -3.00 2.09
CA PRO A 53 12.43 -3.70 3.30
C PRO A 53 11.32 -3.81 4.36
N THR A 54 10.19 -3.13 4.15
CA THR A 54 9.01 -3.15 5.01
C THR A 54 7.76 -3.19 4.14
N ASN A 55 6.63 -3.56 4.73
CA ASN A 55 5.34 -3.38 4.07
C ASN A 55 5.12 -1.87 3.84
N TYR A 56 4.80 -1.50 2.61
CA TYR A 56 4.51 -0.15 2.20
C TYR A 56 3.04 -0.03 1.83
#